data_AF-A0A2E9JHH9-F1
#
_entry.id   AF-A0A2E9JHH9-F1
#
_cell.length_a   1.000
_cell.length_b   1.000
_cell.length_c   1.000
_cell.angle_alpha   90.00
_cell.angle_beta   90.00
_cell.angle_gamma   90.00
#
_symmetry.space_group_name_H-M   'P 1'
#
loop_
_entity.id
_entity.type
_entity.pdbx_description
1 polymer ?
#
loop_
_entity_poly.entity_id
_entity_poly.type
_entity_poly.pdbx_seq_one_letter_code
_entity_poly.pdbx_strand_id
1 'polypeptide(L)' 'MEDRFAIFYQPIVDLTGERLEAYEALLRWKHPERGFVAFLCTTTY' A
#
# COMPACT_ATOMS: atom_id res chain seq x y z
N MET A 1 -22.24 -0.63 8.23
CA MET A 1 -21.25 0.13 7.44
C MET A 1 -20.31 -0.90 6.88
N GLU A 2 -20.30 -1.13 5.58
CA GLU A 2 -19.32 -2.05 4.98
C GLU A 2 -17.96 -1.36 4.95
N ASP A 3 -16.97 -1.91 5.65
CA ASP A 3 -15.58 -1.46 5.64
C ASP A 3 -14.95 -1.69 4.26
N ARG A 4 -15.29 -0.78 3.33
CA ARG A 4 -14.83 -0.80 1.94
C ARG A 4 -13.44 -0.18 1.79
N PHE A 5 -12.95 0.55 2.78
CA PHE A 5 -11.62 1.14 2.77
C PHE A 5 -10.72 0.47 3.81
N ALA A 6 -9.50 0.14 3.40
CA ALA A 6 -8.49 -0.46 4.27
C ALA A 6 -7.19 0.34 4.16
N ILE A 7 -6.50 0.54 5.28
CA ILE A 7 -5.21 1.22 5.32
C ILE A 7 -4.11 0.16 5.33
N PHE A 8 -3.14 0.30 4.43
CA PHE A 8 -1.94 -0.51 4.34
C PHE A 8 -0.73 0.34 4.67
N TYR A 9 0.32 -0.26 5.22
CA TYR A 9 1.57 0.44 5.48
C TYR A 9 2.67 -0.16 4.62
N GLN A 10 3.35 0.68 3.83
CA GLN A 10 4.56 0.29 3.11
C GLN A 10 5.78 0.83 3.85
N PRO A 11 6.73 -0.03 4.25
CA PRO A 11 7.98 0.42 4.84
C PRO A 11 8.85 1.08 3.76
N ILE A 12 9.44 2.22 4.10
CA ILE A 12 10.49 2.87 3.34
C ILE A 12 11.79 2.58 4.10
N VAL A 13 12.71 1.87 3.44
CA VAL A 13 14.02 1.50 3.99
C VAL A 13 15.13 2.30 3.29
N ASP A 14 16.29 2.38 3.92
CA ASP A 14 17.50 2.91 3.30
C ASP A 14 17.92 2.08 2.06
N LEU A 15 18.90 2.60 1.30
CA LEU A 15 19.35 1.95 0.07
C LEU A 15 20.01 0.59 0.31
N THR A 16 20.54 0.34 1.52
CA THR A 16 21.12 -0.96 1.89
C THR A 16 20.04 -1.95 2.37
N GLY A 17 18.83 -1.47 2.68
CA GLY A 17 17.73 -2.25 3.21
C GLY A 17 17.89 -2.65 4.68
N GLU A 18 18.87 -2.07 5.37
CA GLU A 18 19.26 -2.44 6.73
C GLU A 18 18.57 -1.58 7.79
N ARG A 19 18.15 -0.37 7.39
CA ARG A 19 17.46 0.56 8.29
C ARG A 19 16.11 0.98 7.73
N LEU A 20 15.10 0.86 8.58
CA LEU A 20 13.78 1.42 8.35
C LEU A 20 13.81 2.94 8.58
N GLU A 21 13.44 3.71 7.57
CA GLU A 21 13.42 5.17 7.62
C GLU A 21 12.01 5.71 7.90
N ALA A 22 10.98 5.13 7.28
CA ALA A 22 9.60 5.59 7.45
C ALA A 22 8.56 4.51 7.08
N TYR A 23 7.28 4.85 7.29
CA TYR A 23 6.16 4.12 6.72
C TYR A 23 5.28 5.07 5.91
N GLU A 24 4.85 4.61 4.75
CA GLU A 24 3.80 5.25 3.97
C GLU A 24 2.46 4.57 4.25
N ALA A 25 1.46 5.34 4.65
CA ALA A 25 0.09 4.86 4.84
C ALA A 25 -0.70 4.98 3.53
N LEU A 26 -1.11 3.84 2.98
CA LEU A 26 -1.83 3.74 1.72
C LEU A 26 -3.28 3.35 1.98
N LEU A 27 -4.21 4.23 1.60
CA LEU A 27 -5.63 3.90 1.58
C LEU A 27 -5.94 3.05 0.34
N ARG A 28 -6.50 1.86 0.56
CA ARG A 28 -6.95 0.94 -0.48
C ARG A 28 -8.45 0.80 -0.42
N TRP A 29 -9.08 0.91 -1.58
CA TRP A 29 -10.51 0.65 -1.73
C TRP A 29 -10.73 -0.80 -2.16
N LYS A 30 -11.50 -1.54 -1.37
CA LYS A 30 -12.04 -2.86 -1.69
C LYS A 30 -13.40 -2.68 -2.36
N HIS A 31 -13.40 -2.70 -3.69
CA HIS A 31 -14.62 -2.64 -4.47
C HIS A 31 -15.38 -3.97 -4.33
N PRO A 32 -16.69 -3.96 -4.04
CA PRO A 32 -17.47 -5.16 -3.74
C PRO A 32 -17.44 -6.20 -4.87
N GLU A 33 -17.37 -5.76 -6.13
CA GLU A 33 -17.37 -6.65 -7.30
C GLU A 33 -15.98 -6.89 -7.91
N ARG A 34 -15.01 -6.01 -7.62
CA ARG A 34 -13.69 -6.00 -8.31
C ARG A 34 -12.52 -6.31 -7.38
N GLY A 35 -12.76 -6.48 -6.08
CA GLY A 35 -11.71 -6.70 -5.09
C GLY A 35 -10.91 -5.43 -4.80
N PHE A 36 -9.67 -5.57 -4.34
CA PHE A 36 -8.79 -4.43 -4.08
C PHE A 36 -8.41 -3.74 -5.39
N VAL A 37 -8.90 -2.51 -5.58
CA VAL A 37 -8.47 -1.67 -6.69
C VAL A 37 -7.16 -1.02 -6.28
N ALA A 38 -6.05 -1.73 -6.48
CA ALA A 38 -4.72 -1.14 -6.44
C ALA A 38 -4.46 -0.48 -7.80
N PHE A 39 -4.39 0.86 -7.85
CA PHE A 39 -3.75 1.52 -8.97
C PHE A 39 -2.30 1.03 -8.99
N LEU A 40 -1.99 0.16 -9.96
CA LEU A 40 -0.67 -0.40 -10.21
C LEU A 40 0.32 0.76 -10.36
N CYS A 41 1.18 0.94 -9.36
CA CYS A 41 2.48 1.57 -9.56
C CYS A 41 3.47 0.42 -9.71
N THR A 42 3.59 -0.12 -10.92
CA THR A 42 4.69 -1.01 -11.26
C THR A 42 5.92 -0.14 -11.51
N THR A 43 6.60 0.28 -10.46
CA THR A 43 8.00 0.69 -10.62
C THR A 43 8.85 -0.51 -10.22
N THR A 44 8.86 -1.51 -11.08
CA THR A 44 9.99 -2.43 -11.15
C THR A 44 11.13 -1.62 -11.75
N TYR A 45 12.08 -1.21 -10.92
CA TYR A 45 13.41 -0.81 -11.39
C TYR A 45 14.20 -2.06 -11.82
#